data_AF-A0A8K0VIY0-F1
#
_entry.id   AF-A0A8K0VIY0-F1
#
_cell.length_a   1.000
_cell.length_b   1.000
_cell.length_c   1.000
_cell.angle_alpha   90.00
_cell.angle_beta   90.00
_cell.angle_gamma   90.00
#
_symmetry.space_group_name_H-M   'P 1'
#
loop_
_entity.id
_entity.type
_entity.pdbx_description
1 polymer ?
#
loop_
_entity_poly.entity_id
_entity_poly.type
_entity_poly.pdbx_seq_one_letter_code
_entity_poly.pdbx_strand_id
1 'polypeptide(L)'
;MLASLLNSSTPPTSIPAPEVREVITARLSDLVQALEAHPAWTPASPPRNLFFVWDFVKRSHYIMTELDNISNGRPIKHPEQIPPNDGATGDRAAALSFQDVCTRSMTVSEMIQNPRMLVMLGLSNIDFSDDVRQKSRALSDAITNASSSSS
;
A
#
# COMPACT_ATOMS: atom_id res chain seq x y z
N MET A 1 -19.54 0.90 -12.41
CA MET A 1 -18.47 0.48 -13.34
C MET A 1 -17.15 0.46 -12.60
N LEU A 2 -16.86 -0.60 -11.83
CA LEU A 2 -15.66 -0.70 -10.99
C LEU A 2 -14.71 -1.82 -11.46
N ALA A 3 -14.83 -2.23 -12.73
CA ALA A 3 -14.15 -3.41 -13.27
C ALA A 3 -13.37 -3.13 -14.57
N SER A 4 -12.91 -1.90 -14.82
CA SER A 4 -12.30 -1.56 -16.12
C SER A 4 -10.97 -0.83 -16.09
N LEU A 5 -10.25 -0.82 -14.96
CA LEU A 5 -8.86 -0.31 -14.91
C LEU A 5 -7.83 -1.33 -14.43
N LEU A 6 -8.25 -2.54 -14.06
CA LEU A 6 -7.33 -3.68 -13.97
C LEU A 6 -7.17 -4.23 -15.39
N ASN A 7 -6.31 -3.57 -16.17
CA ASN A 7 -5.80 -4.07 -17.42
C ASN A 7 -5.47 -5.56 -17.25
N SER A 8 -5.97 -6.40 -18.17
CA SER A 8 -5.78 -7.85 -18.20
C SER A 8 -4.30 -8.20 -18.36
N SER A 9 -3.54 -7.98 -17.30
CA SER A 9 -2.10 -8.13 -17.25
C SER A 9 -1.85 -9.38 -16.44
N THR A 10 -1.15 -10.32 -17.05
CA THR A 10 -0.55 -11.44 -16.35
C THR A 10 0.03 -10.94 -15.01
N PRO A 11 -0.32 -11.56 -13.87
CA PRO A 11 0.16 -11.11 -12.58
C PRO A 11 1.69 -11.08 -12.60
N PRO A 12 2.34 -10.05 -12.04
CA PRO A 12 3.78 -9.85 -12.20
C PRO A 12 4.55 -11.12 -11.85
N THR A 13 5.55 -11.44 -12.66
CA THR A 13 6.40 -12.61 -12.45
C THR A 13 7.65 -12.28 -11.64
N SER A 14 7.91 -10.99 -11.41
CA SER A 14 9.05 -10.48 -10.63
C SER A 14 8.66 -9.21 -9.86
N ILE A 15 9.44 -8.90 -8.82
CA ILE A 15 9.40 -7.62 -8.11
C ILE A 15 10.27 -6.57 -8.84
N PRO A 16 10.00 -5.26 -8.69
CA PRO A 16 10.80 -4.23 -9.33
C PRO A 16 12.21 -4.14 -8.74
N ALA A 17 13.09 -3.43 -9.46
CA ALA A 17 14.47 -3.19 -9.05
C ALA A 17 14.58 -2.59 -7.64
N PRO A 18 15.67 -2.86 -6.88
CA PRO A 18 15.84 -2.38 -5.51
C PRO A 18 15.62 -0.87 -5.35
N GLU A 19 16.13 -0.06 -6.28
CA GLU A 19 16.02 1.40 -6.23
C GLU A 19 14.57 1.86 -6.34
N VAL A 20 13.76 1.18 -7.15
CA VAL A 20 12.32 1.44 -7.27
C VAL A 20 11.59 1.03 -5.99
N ARG A 21 11.97 -0.10 -5.39
CA ARG A 21 11.41 -0.57 -4.12
C ARG A 21 11.73 0.41 -2.98
N GLU A 22 12.93 0.95 -2.93
CA GLU A 22 13.35 1.97 -1.97
C GLU A 22 12.50 3.24 -2.10
N VAL A 23 12.26 3.72 -3.32
CA VAL A 23 11.39 4.88 -3.56
C VAL A 23 9.97 4.63 -3.05
N ILE A 24 9.36 3.49 -3.39
CA ILE A 24 8.01 3.15 -2.91
C ILE A 24 7.99 3.04 -1.39
N THR A 25 8.98 2.40 -0.79
CA THR A 25 9.10 2.23 0.67
C THR A 25 9.20 3.60 1.37
N ALA A 26 10.01 4.52 0.83
CA ALA A 26 10.12 5.88 1.34
C ALA A 26 8.78 6.63 1.25
N ARG A 27 8.03 6.50 0.14
CA ARG A 27 6.71 7.13 0.00
C ARG A 27 5.64 6.56 0.94
N LEU A 28 5.69 5.25 1.21
CA LEU A 28 4.85 4.64 2.23
C LEU A 28 5.18 5.20 3.62
N SER A 29 6.47 5.36 3.96
CA SER A 29 6.91 5.97 5.22
C SER A 29 6.47 7.43 5.34
N ASP A 30 6.64 8.24 4.28
CA ASP A 30 6.18 9.63 4.24
C ASP A 30 4.67 9.74 4.51
N LEU A 31 3.87 8.85 3.90
CA LEU A 31 2.42 8.84 4.09
C LEU A 31 2.02 8.42 5.52
N VAL A 32 2.71 7.43 6.10
CA VAL A 32 2.51 7.07 7.51
C VAL A 32 2.75 8.26 8.43
N GLN A 33 3.85 8.99 8.23
CA GLN A 33 4.18 10.15 9.04
C GLN A 33 3.13 11.26 8.91
N ALA A 34 2.65 11.53 7.69
CA ALA A 34 1.58 12.51 7.46
C ALA A 34 0.25 12.12 8.16
N LEU A 35 -0.09 10.82 8.16
CA LEU A 35 -1.28 10.31 8.86
C LEU A 35 -1.13 10.42 10.38
N GLU A 36 0.05 10.11 10.93
CA GLU A 36 0.37 10.22 12.36
C GLU A 36 0.46 11.68 12.83
N ALA A 37 0.80 12.61 11.94
CA ALA A 37 0.84 14.05 12.20
C ALA A 37 -0.52 14.75 12.02
N HIS A 38 -1.54 14.03 11.55
CA HIS A 38 -2.86 14.60 11.33
C HIS A 38 -3.45 15.15 12.65
N PRO A 39 -4.08 16.35 12.68
CA PRO A 39 -4.57 16.95 13.94
C PRO A 39 -5.58 16.09 14.72
N ALA A 40 -6.34 15.25 14.01
CA ALA A 40 -7.27 14.30 14.61
C ALA A 40 -6.61 12.99 15.08
N TRP A 41 -5.31 12.78 14.84
CA TRP A 41 -4.58 11.62 15.32
C TRP A 41 -4.33 11.77 16.82
N THR A 42 -5.18 11.11 17.63
CA THR A 42 -5.10 11.13 19.09
C THR A 42 -4.75 9.74 19.62
N PRO A 43 -3.46 9.44 19.87
CA PRO A 43 -3.07 8.20 20.53
C PRO A 43 -3.73 8.08 21.93
N ALA A 44 -4.14 6.91 22.41
CA ALA A 44 -4.03 5.58 21.80
C ALA A 44 -5.23 5.17 20.92
N SER A 45 -6.22 6.05 20.72
CA SER A 45 -7.45 5.74 19.98
C SER A 45 -7.70 6.76 18.88
N PRO A 46 -6.90 6.74 17.78
CA PRO A 46 -7.18 7.58 16.63
C PRO A 46 -8.56 7.24 16.04
N PRO A 47 -9.18 8.19 15.29
CA PRO A 47 -10.42 7.94 14.56
C PRO A 47 -10.31 6.67 13.69
N ARG A 48 -11.36 5.83 13.71
CA ARG A 48 -11.35 4.50 13.07
C ARG A 48 -10.97 4.55 11.58
N ASN A 49 -11.43 5.57 10.86
CA ASN A 49 -11.10 5.80 9.45
C ASN A 49 -9.61 6.11 9.24
N LEU A 50 -9.05 7.01 10.05
CA LEU A 50 -7.64 7.39 9.99
C LEU A 50 -6.75 6.20 10.37
N PHE A 51 -7.14 5.44 11.39
CA PHE A 51 -6.48 4.19 11.76
C PHE A 51 -6.53 3.16 10.64
N PHE A 52 -7.69 2.99 9.99
CA PHE A 52 -7.85 2.02 8.90
C PHE A 52 -6.91 2.32 7.72
N VAL A 53 -6.85 3.59 7.29
CA VAL A 53 -5.90 4.01 6.25
C VAL A 53 -4.46 3.81 6.70
N TRP A 54 -4.13 4.22 7.94
CA TRP A 54 -2.80 4.02 8.51
C TRP A 54 -2.37 2.56 8.56
N ASP A 55 -3.25 1.63 8.97
CA ASP A 55 -2.95 0.19 9.05
C ASP A 55 -2.63 -0.38 7.66
N PHE A 56 -3.42 0.00 6.65
CA PHE A 56 -3.16 -0.37 5.25
C PHE A 56 -1.79 0.10 4.78
N VAL A 57 -1.42 1.35 5.06
CA VAL A 57 -0.13 1.91 4.64
C VAL A 57 1.03 1.27 5.41
N LYS A 58 0.92 1.09 6.73
CA LYS A 58 1.93 0.41 7.56
C LYS A 58 2.17 -1.03 7.12
N ARG A 59 1.11 -1.80 6.87
CA ARG A 59 1.25 -3.18 6.39
C ARG A 59 1.85 -3.25 5.00
N SER A 60 1.47 -2.33 4.11
CA SER A 60 2.08 -2.23 2.77
C SER A 60 3.57 -1.90 2.86
N HIS A 61 3.96 -0.98 3.74
CA HIS A 61 5.36 -0.69 4.04
C HIS A 61 6.10 -1.93 4.55
N TYR A 62 5.51 -2.66 5.49
CA TYR A 62 6.11 -3.88 6.02
C TYR A 62 6.34 -4.93 4.93
N ILE A 63 5.33 -5.19 4.08
CA ILE A 63 5.47 -6.12 2.95
C ILE A 63 6.62 -5.72 2.04
N MET A 64 6.77 -4.44 1.70
CA MET A 64 7.88 -3.94 0.88
C MET A 64 9.25 -4.27 1.47
N THR A 65 9.40 -4.18 2.80
CA THR A 65 10.66 -4.50 3.49
C THR A 65 10.99 -6.00 3.52
N GLU A 66 10.00 -6.86 3.25
CA GLU A 66 10.13 -8.32 3.32
C GLU A 66 10.21 -8.98 1.93
N LEU A 67 10.06 -8.23 0.83
CA LEU A 67 10.02 -8.81 -0.52
C LEU A 67 11.25 -9.68 -0.85
N ASP A 68 12.45 -9.28 -0.42
CA ASP A 68 13.65 -10.07 -0.62
C ASP A 68 13.64 -11.35 0.24
N ASN A 69 13.13 -11.27 1.47
CA ASN A 69 12.99 -12.46 2.32
C ASN A 69 11.98 -13.44 1.72
N ILE A 70 10.85 -12.95 1.20
CA ILE A 70 9.84 -13.75 0.51
C ILE A 70 10.44 -14.42 -0.74
N SER A 71 11.12 -13.65 -1.59
CA SER A 71 11.77 -14.15 -2.82
C SER A 71 12.80 -15.23 -2.52
N ASN A 72 13.60 -15.06 -1.46
CA ASN A 72 14.65 -16.00 -1.08
C ASN A 72 14.19 -17.11 -0.11
N GLY A 73 12.90 -17.18 0.23
CA GLY A 73 12.38 -18.16 1.20
C GLY A 73 13.00 -18.03 2.60
N ARG A 74 13.44 -16.82 2.98
CA ARG A 74 14.01 -16.53 4.29
C ARG A 74 12.91 -16.29 5.33
N PRO A 75 13.19 -16.49 6.63
CA PRO A 75 12.23 -16.17 7.69
C PRO A 75 11.79 -14.71 7.64
N ILE A 76 10.48 -14.50 7.80
CA ILE A 76 9.81 -13.20 7.85
C ILE A 76 9.47 -12.90 9.31
N LYS A 77 9.60 -11.65 9.74
CA LYS A 77 9.44 -11.28 11.16
C LYS A 77 7.99 -11.39 11.67
N HIS A 78 7.03 -10.99 10.85
CA HIS A 78 5.59 -10.90 11.15
C HIS A 78 4.76 -11.53 10.00
N PRO A 79 4.83 -12.85 9.80
CA PRO A 79 4.14 -13.52 8.71
C PRO A 79 2.62 -13.32 8.74
N GLU A 80 2.03 -13.08 9.91
CA GLU A 80 0.59 -12.79 10.09
C GLU A 80 0.13 -11.48 9.46
N GLN A 81 1.06 -10.58 9.11
CA GLN A 81 0.76 -9.29 8.49
C GLN A 81 0.82 -9.34 6.95
N ILE A 82 1.29 -10.45 6.38
CA ILE A 82 1.40 -10.65 4.95
C ILE A 82 0.24 -11.53 4.48
N PRO A 83 -0.55 -11.11 3.48
CA PRO A 83 -1.60 -11.95 2.92
C PRO A 83 -1.05 -13.29 2.41
N PRO A 84 -1.86 -14.36 2.51
CA PRO A 84 -1.52 -15.63 1.87
C PRO A 84 -1.34 -15.43 0.35
N ASN A 85 -0.23 -15.92 -0.20
CA ASN A 85 0.04 -15.87 -1.65
C ASN A 85 -0.47 -17.15 -2.37
N ASP A 86 -1.61 -17.71 -1.94
CA ASP A 86 -2.23 -18.92 -2.51
C ASP A 86 -1.28 -20.13 -2.68
N GLY A 87 -0.33 -20.30 -1.76
CA GLY A 87 0.66 -21.38 -1.79
C GLY A 87 1.85 -21.13 -2.72
N ALA A 88 1.94 -19.96 -3.37
CA ALA A 88 3.14 -19.55 -4.11
C ALA A 88 4.36 -19.42 -3.20
N THR A 89 5.54 -19.64 -3.77
CA THR A 89 6.85 -19.50 -3.11
C THR A 89 7.83 -18.74 -3.98
N GLY A 90 8.96 -18.33 -3.40
CA GLY A 90 10.06 -17.67 -4.11
C GLY A 90 9.64 -16.36 -4.78
N ASP A 91 10.24 -16.08 -5.95
CA ASP A 91 9.98 -14.84 -6.72
C ASP A 91 8.50 -14.63 -7.03
N ARG A 92 7.76 -15.72 -7.25
CA ARG A 92 6.33 -15.64 -7.52
C ARG A 92 5.54 -15.14 -6.31
N ALA A 93 5.87 -15.61 -5.11
CA ALA A 93 5.26 -15.11 -3.88
C ALA A 93 5.60 -13.64 -3.65
N ALA A 94 6.85 -13.24 -3.91
CA ALA A 94 7.27 -11.85 -3.77
C ALA A 94 6.52 -10.93 -4.75
N ALA A 95 6.35 -11.36 -6.00
CA ALA A 95 5.63 -10.59 -7.00
C ALA A 95 4.13 -10.44 -6.66
N LEU A 96 3.49 -11.49 -6.13
CA LEU A 96 2.11 -11.42 -5.62
C LEU A 96 1.97 -10.47 -4.43
N SER A 97 2.92 -10.52 -3.50
CA SER A 97 2.96 -9.59 -2.35
C SER A 97 3.18 -8.14 -2.79
N PHE A 98 4.01 -7.92 -3.81
CA PHE A 98 4.16 -6.59 -4.42
C PHE A 98 2.87 -6.12 -5.13
N GLN A 99 2.17 -7.01 -5.82
CA GLN A 99 0.87 -6.71 -6.43
C GLN A 99 -0.18 -6.32 -5.38
N ASP A 100 -0.19 -6.96 -4.21
CA ASP A 100 -1.02 -6.59 -3.08
C ASP A 100 -0.69 -5.17 -2.59
N VAL A 101 0.59 -4.82 -2.43
CA VAL A 101 1.02 -3.44 -2.10
C VAL A 101 0.50 -2.43 -3.12
N CYS A 102 0.58 -2.74 -4.41
CA CYS A 102 0.07 -1.87 -5.48
C CYS A 102 -1.44 -1.64 -5.33
N THR A 103 -2.20 -2.73 -5.18
CA THR A 103 -3.66 -2.69 -5.06
C THR A 103 -4.13 -1.95 -3.81
N ARG A 104 -3.48 -2.20 -2.67
CA ARG A 104 -3.73 -1.50 -1.40
C ARG A 104 -3.45 -0.01 -1.51
N SER A 105 -2.34 0.36 -2.15
CA SER A 105 -1.96 1.77 -2.29
C SER A 105 -2.93 2.54 -3.20
N MET A 106 -3.40 1.93 -4.29
CA MET A 106 -4.46 2.52 -5.12
C MET A 106 -5.77 2.68 -4.33
N THR A 107 -6.14 1.66 -3.53
CA THR A 107 -7.33 1.73 -2.67
C THR A 107 -7.21 2.84 -1.63
N VAL A 108 -6.05 2.99 -1.00
CA VAL A 108 -5.75 4.09 -0.06
C VAL A 108 -5.87 5.44 -0.76
N SER A 109 -5.30 5.58 -1.95
CA SER A 109 -5.39 6.80 -2.75
C SER A 109 -6.83 7.19 -3.03
N GLU A 110 -7.64 6.23 -3.45
CA GLU A 110 -9.07 6.44 -3.70
C GLU A 110 -9.83 6.79 -2.41
N MET A 111 -9.53 6.17 -1.27
CA MET A 111 -10.15 6.52 0.02
C MET A 111 -9.82 7.95 0.46
N ILE A 112 -8.59 8.41 0.21
CA ILE A 112 -8.13 9.76 0.57
C ILE A 112 -8.72 10.81 -0.37
N GLN A 113 -8.81 10.51 -1.68
CA GLN A 113 -9.33 11.43 -2.69
C GLN A 113 -10.85 11.47 -2.72
N ASN A 114 -11.51 10.35 -2.44
CA ASN A 114 -12.96 10.18 -2.47
C ASN A 114 -13.49 9.68 -1.11
N PRO A 115 -13.63 10.56 -0.09
CA PRO A 115 -14.03 10.17 1.26
C PRO A 115 -15.40 9.50 1.37
N ARG A 116 -16.24 9.59 0.34
CA ARG A 116 -17.49 8.81 0.24
C ARG A 116 -17.24 7.30 0.29
N MET A 117 -16.08 6.82 -0.17
CA MET A 117 -15.69 5.42 -0.04
C MET A 117 -15.59 4.99 1.43
N LEU A 118 -15.09 5.85 2.32
CA LEU A 118 -15.03 5.55 3.75
C LEU A 118 -16.43 5.35 4.33
N VAL A 119 -17.38 6.20 3.92
CA VAL A 119 -18.79 6.07 4.32
C VAL A 119 -19.40 4.76 3.83
N MET A 120 -19.11 4.34 2.59
CA MET A 120 -19.55 3.03 2.07
C MET A 120 -18.97 1.85 2.86
N LEU A 121 -17.80 2.00 3.45
CA LEU A 121 -17.18 1.03 4.35
C LEU A 121 -17.70 1.12 5.80
N GLY A 122 -18.74 1.92 6.06
CA GLY A 122 -19.32 2.12 7.39
C GLY A 122 -18.45 2.97 8.31
N LEU A 123 -17.53 3.77 7.74
CA LEU A 123 -16.64 4.67 8.47
C LEU A 123 -17.15 6.11 8.39
N SER A 124 -16.83 6.93 9.40
CA SER A 124 -17.14 8.35 9.37
C SER A 124 -16.33 9.06 8.28
N ASN A 125 -16.86 10.16 7.75
CA ASN A 125 -16.09 11.03 6.87
C ASN A 125 -14.96 11.72 7.68
N ILE A 126 -13.75 11.78 7.13
CA ILE A 126 -12.65 12.58 7.66
C ILE A 126 -12.12 13.45 6.54
N ASP A 127 -11.83 14.70 6.85
CA ASP A 127 -11.13 15.56 5.92
C ASP A 127 -9.63 15.31 6.07
N PHE A 128 -9.05 14.62 5.09
CA PHE A 128 -7.60 14.45 5.03
C PHE A 128 -6.94 15.77 4.68
N SER A 129 -5.91 16.14 5.45
CA SER A 129 -5.10 17.33 5.19
C SER A 129 -4.45 17.32 3.80
N ASP A 130 -4.09 18.50 3.31
CA ASP A 130 -3.39 18.65 2.02
C ASP A 130 -2.07 17.86 1.98
N ASP A 131 -1.37 17.77 3.10
CA ASP A 131 -0.15 16.97 3.22
C ASP A 131 -0.42 15.48 3.00
N VAL A 132 -1.43 14.90 3.68
CA VAL A 132 -1.84 13.50 3.46
C VAL A 132 -2.23 13.24 2.00
N ARG A 133 -3.00 14.16 1.39
CA ARG A 133 -3.37 14.08 -0.03
C ARG A 133 -2.16 14.13 -0.95
N GLN A 134 -1.18 15.01 -0.67
CA GLN A 134 0.05 15.13 -1.44
C GLN A 134 0.91 13.86 -1.35
N LYS A 135 1.12 13.32 -0.13
CA LYS A 135 1.91 12.09 0.06
C LYS A 135 1.24 10.88 -0.57
N SER A 136 -0.09 10.79 -0.51
CA SER A 136 -0.86 9.75 -1.18
C SER A 136 -0.73 9.78 -2.71
N ARG A 137 -0.76 10.96 -3.32
CA ARG A 137 -0.48 11.12 -4.76
C ARG A 137 0.94 10.69 -5.11
N ALA A 138 1.95 11.15 -4.35
CA ALA A 138 3.35 10.78 -4.60
C ALA A 138 3.61 9.27 -4.50
N LEU A 139 2.91 8.58 -3.58
CA LEU A 139 2.93 7.11 -3.52
C LEU A 139 2.28 6.48 -4.76
N SER A 140 1.14 7.01 -5.19
CA SER A 140 0.43 6.51 -6.36
C SER A 140 1.29 6.63 -7.63
N ASP A 141 1.91 7.79 -7.83
CA ASP A 141 2.81 8.05 -8.95
C ASP A 141 4.01 7.09 -8.95
N ALA A 142 4.63 6.84 -7.79
CA ALA A 142 5.73 5.89 -7.67
C ALA A 142 5.33 4.47 -8.09
N ILE A 143 4.12 4.02 -7.74
CA ILE A 143 3.61 2.69 -8.09
C ILE A 143 3.26 2.59 -9.57
N THR A 144 2.62 3.61 -10.14
CA THR A 144 2.33 3.66 -11.58
C THR A 144 3.62 3.64 -12.40
N ASN A 145 4.63 4.42 -12.00
CA ASN A 145 5.92 4.45 -12.68
C ASN A 145 6.65 3.09 -12.59
N ALA A 146 6.58 2.43 -11.43
CA ALA A 146 7.14 1.08 -11.26
C ALA A 146 6.48 0.05 -12.18
N SER A 147 5.17 0.16 -12.40
CA SER A 147 4.42 -0.74 -13.28
C SER A 147 4.71 -0.50 -14.77
N SER A 148 4.98 0.75 -15.15
CA SER A 148 5.34 1.12 -16.54
C SER A 148 6.78 0.75 -16.93
N SER A 149 7.69 0.64 -15.96
CA SER A 149 9.11 0.33 -16.19
C SER A 149 9.39 -1.17 -16.41
N SER A 150 8.36 -2.00 -16.37
CA SER A 150 8.41 -3.46 -16.57
C SER A 150 8.13 -3.89 -18.02
N SER A 151 8.14 -2.93 -18.96
CA SER A 151 7.78 -3.11 -20.39
C SER A 151 9.00 -3.16 -21.29
#